data_AF-A0A538HPC3-F1
#
_entry.id   AF-A0A538HPC3-F1
#
_cell.length_a   1.000
_cell.length_b   1.000
_cell.length_c   1.000
_cell.angle_alpha   90.00
_cell.angle_beta   90.00
_cell.angle_gamma   90.00
#
_symmetry.space_group_name_H-M   'P 1'
#
loop_
_entity.id
_entity.type
_entity.pdbx_description
1 polymer ?
#
loop_
_entity_poly.entity_id
_entity_poly.type
_entity_poly.pdbx_seq_one_letter_code
_entity_poly.pdbx_strand_id
1 'polypeptide(L)' 'MARSLGVGEGTLGNWVRQARVDRGERAGVTTSERTELAELRKENARLRMERDLLKRATALWVKESGQ' A
#
# COMPACT_ATOMS: atom_id res chain seq x y z
N MET A 1 4.90 31.95 11.55
CA MET A 1 5.64 31.01 10.67
C MET A 1 4.74 30.13 9.80
N ALA A 2 3.50 29.77 10.20
CA ALA A 2 2.58 29.03 9.31
C ALA A 2 1.87 29.92 8.26
N ARG A 3 1.44 31.14 8.64
CA ARG A 3 0.78 32.10 7.73
C ARG A 3 1.63 32.56 6.54
N SER A 4 2.95 32.49 6.64
CA SER A 4 3.88 32.91 5.58
C SER A 4 4.09 31.87 4.48
N LEU A 5 3.58 30.64 4.64
CA LEU A 5 3.77 29.53 3.68
C LEU A 5 2.47 29.15 2.94
N GLY A 6 1.36 29.85 3.16
CA GLY A 6 0.06 29.51 2.54
C GLY A 6 -0.53 28.16 2.96
N VAL A 7 0.09 27.49 3.93
CA VAL A 7 -0.33 26.18 4.46
C VAL A 7 -1.07 26.42 5.78
N GLY A 8 -2.31 25.91 5.87
CA GLY A 8 -3.10 25.98 7.10
C GLY A 8 -2.31 25.42 8.29
N GLU A 9 -2.42 26.06 9.45
CA GLU A 9 -1.60 25.78 10.64
C GLU A 9 -1.65 24.30 11.08
N GLY A 10 -2.80 23.64 10.89
CA GLY A 10 -2.96 22.20 11.15
C GLY A 10 -2.18 21.28 10.21
N THR A 11 -2.00 21.66 8.94
CA THR A 11 -1.29 20.84 7.94
C THR A 11 0.21 20.81 8.22
N LEU A 12 0.79 21.97 8.55
CA LEU A 12 2.20 22.03 8.94
C LEU A 12 2.47 21.24 10.23
N GLY A 13 1.58 21.33 11.22
CA GLY A 13 1.68 20.55 12.46
C GLY A 13 1.65 19.03 12.21
N ASN A 14 0.82 18.59 11.27
CA ASN A 14 0.76 17.18 10.86
C ASN A 14 2.06 16.71 10.20
N TRP A 15 2.66 17.52 9.31
CA TRP A 15 3.94 17.18 8.69
C TRP A 15 5.08 17.11 9.69
N VAL A 16 5.14 18.06 10.63
CA VAL A 16 6.14 18.02 11.71
C VAL A 16 5.97 16.75 12.55
N ARG A 17 4.72 16.37 12.87
CA ARG A 17 4.44 15.13 13.59
C ARG A 17 4.89 13.90 12.81
N GLN A 18 4.57 13.81 11.52
CA GLN A 18 4.99 12.69 10.68
C GLN A 18 6.51 12.64 10.53
N ALA A 19 7.18 13.77 10.39
CA ALA A 19 8.64 13.83 10.32
C ALA A 19 9.31 13.33 11.61
N ARG A 20 8.71 13.56 12.79
CA ARG A 20 9.17 12.96 14.05
C ARG A 20 8.99 11.45 14.09
N VAL A 21 7.89 10.94 13.52
CA VAL A 21 7.66 9.50 13.36
C VAL A 21 8.69 8.88 12.42
N ASP A 22 8.93 9.51 11.28
CA ASP A 22 9.88 9.04 10.26
C ASP A 22 11.34 9.04 10.79
N ARG A 23 11.67 9.92 11.76
CA ARG A 23 12.97 9.91 12.47
C ARG A 23 13.04 8.98 13.68
N GLY A 24 11.96 8.28 14.03
CA GLY A 24 11.90 7.43 15.22
C GLY A 24 11.80 8.19 16.55
N GLU A 25 11.62 9.51 16.52
CA GLU A 25 11.46 10.35 17.72
C GLU A 25 10.06 10.23 18.33
N ARG A 26 9.12 9.60 17.61
CA ARG A 26 7.75 9.39 18.03
C ARG A 26 7.23 8.06 17.48
N ALA A 27 6.48 7.32 18.30
CA ALA A 27 5.76 6.15 17.82
C ALA A 27 4.73 6.51 16.73
N GLY A 28 4.67 5.68 15.68
CA GLY A 28 3.74 5.82 14.57
C GLY A 28 4.19 4.99 13.37
N VAL A 29 3.34 4.94 12.35
CA VAL A 29 3.70 4.32 11.07
C VAL A 29 4.46 5.35 10.24
N THR A 30 5.66 4.98 9.85
CA THR A 30 6.52 5.79 8.99
C THR A 30 5.95 5.90 7.58
N THR A 31 6.37 6.93 6.86
CA THR A 31 6.00 7.13 5.46
C THR A 31 6.48 5.96 4.59
N SER A 32 7.65 5.37 4.89
CA SER A 32 8.19 4.20 4.19
C SER A 32 7.36 2.94 4.42
N GLU A 33 7.02 2.61 5.67
CA GLU A 33 6.17 1.45 5.99
C GLU A 33 4.81 1.55 5.31
N ARG A 34 4.23 2.75 5.28
CA ARG A 34 2.94 2.99 4.60
C ARG A 34 3.03 2.76 3.10
N THR A 35 4.14 3.16 2.49
CA THR A 35 4.41 2.98 1.06
C THR A 35 4.58 1.51 0.72
N GLU A 36 5.42 0.81 1.49
CA GLU A 36 5.64 -0.63 1.33
C GLU A 36 4.34 -1.42 1.48
N LEU A 37 3.52 -1.10 2.49
CA LEU A 37 2.22 -1.73 2.69
C LEU A 37 1.27 -1.51 1.49
N ALA A 38 1.33 -0.34 0.85
CA ALA A 38 0.51 -0.07 -0.34
C ALA A 38 0.97 -0.92 -1.53
N GLU A 39 2.28 -1.04 -1.76
CA GLU A 39 2.83 -1.86 -2.83
C GLU A 39 2.56 -3.35 -2.60
N LEU A 40 2.74 -3.85 -1.38
CA LEU A 40 2.41 -5.23 -1.02
C LEU A 40 0.93 -5.54 -1.23
N ARG A 41 0.02 -4.60 -0.94
CA ARG A 41 -1.42 -4.79 -1.21
C ARG A 41 -1.72 -4.87 -2.70
N LYS A 42 -1.08 -4.05 -3.53
CA LYS A 42 -1.22 -4.11 -4.99
C LYS A 42 -0.73 -5.45 -5.52
N GLU A 43 0.46 -5.87 -5.08
CA GLU A 43 1.04 -7.14 -5.50
C GLU A 43 0.17 -8.33 -5.06
N ASN A 44 -0.33 -8.31 -3.82
CA ASN A 44 -1.23 -9.37 -3.35
C ASN A 44 -2.52 -9.46 -4.19
N ALA A 45 -3.09 -8.32 -4.58
CA ALA A 45 -4.25 -8.29 -5.46
C ALA A 45 -3.94 -8.89 -6.84
N ARG A 46 -2.80 -8.53 -7.42
CA ARG A 46 -2.31 -9.08 -8.69
C ARG A 46 -2.13 -10.60 -8.61
N LEU A 47 -1.39 -11.08 -7.61
CA LEU A 47 -1.13 -12.51 -7.42
C LEU A 47 -2.42 -13.32 -7.23
N ARG A 48 -3.41 -12.77 -6.52
CA ARG A 48 -4.72 -13.42 -6.36
C ARG A 48 -5.45 -13.56 -7.71
N MET A 49 -5.42 -12.52 -8.53
CA MET A 49 -6.02 -12.53 -9.87
C MET A 49 -5.33 -13.56 -10.77
N GLU A 50 -4.00 -13.57 -10.82
CA GLU A 50 -3.21 -14.52 -11.61
C GLU A 50 -3.48 -15.97 -11.17
N ARG A 51 -3.48 -16.23 -9.86
CA ARG A 51 -3.85 -17.54 -9.30
C ARG A 51 -5.25 -17.97 -9.73
N ASP A 52 -6.23 -17.06 -9.69
CA ASP A 52 -7.62 -17.40 -10.05
C ASP A 52 -7.78 -17.67 -11.54
N LEU A 53 -7.05 -16.94 -12.39
CA LEU A 53 -6.98 -17.23 -13.81
C LEU A 53 -6.38 -18.62 -14.06
N LEU A 54 -5.25 -18.94 -13.43
CA LEU A 54 -4.59 -20.24 -13.56
C LEU A 54 -5.51 -21.38 -13.12
N LYS A 55 -6.22 -21.22 -11.99
CA LYS A 55 -7.20 -22.22 -11.52
C LYS A 55 -8.33 -22.47 -12.52
N ARG A 56 -8.82 -21.42 -13.19
CA ARG A 56 -9.86 -21.56 -14.21
C ARG A 56 -9.32 -22.24 -15.46
N ALA A 57 -8.12 -21.87 -15.90
CA ALA A 57 -7.46 -22.49 -17.04
C ALA A 57 -7.19 -23.99 -16.81
N THR A 58 -6.67 -24.35 -15.62
CA THR A 58 -6.45 -25.76 -15.27
C THR A 58 -7.75 -26.55 -15.17
N ALA A 59 -8.81 -25.97 -14.59
CA ALA A 59 -10.11 -26.62 -14.53
C ALA A 59 -10.70 -26.90 -15.93
N LEU A 60 -10.55 -25.97 -16.88
CA LEU A 60 -10.95 -26.18 -18.28
C LEU A 60 -10.13 -27.27 -18.95
N TRP A 61 -8.80 -27.22 -18.80
CA TRP A 61 -7.90 -28.21 -19.39
C TRP A 61 -8.18 -29.63 -18.89
N VAL A 62 -8.36 -29.81 -17.57
CA VAL A 62 -8.71 -31.12 -16.98
C VAL A 62 -10.02 -31.65 -17.58
N LYS A 63 -11.03 -30.79 -17.74
CA LYS A 63 -12.31 -31.17 -18.35
C LYS A 63 -12.16 -31.61 -19.80
N GLU A 64 -11.34 -30.92 -20.59
CA GLU A 64 -11.08 -31.27 -22.00
C GLU A 64 -10.25 -32.55 -22.14
N SER A 65 -9.24 -32.76 -21.29
CA SER A 65 -8.38 -33.96 -21.33
C SER A 65 -9.06 -35.26 -20.87
N GLY A 66 -10.21 -35.14 -20.21
CA GLY A 66 -10.99 -36.28 -19.72
C GLY A 66 -12.10 -36.74 -20.67
N GLN A 67 -12.20 -36.16 -21.87
CA GLN A 67 -13.13 -36.56 -22.93
C GLN A 67 -12.51 -37.53 -23.93
#